data_AF-A0AA44DJ45-F1
#
_entry.id   AF-A0AA44DJ45-F1
#
_cell.length_a   1.000
_cell.length_b   1.000
_cell.length_c   1.000
_cell.angle_alpha   90.00
_cell.angle_beta   90.00
_cell.angle_gamma   90.00
#
_symmetry.space_group_name_H-M   'P 1'
#
loop_
_entity.id
_entity.type
_entity.pdbx_description
1 polymer ?
#
loop_
_entity_poly.entity_id
_entity_poly.type
_entity_poly.pdbx_seq_one_letter_code
_entity_poly.pdbx_strand_id
1 'polypeptide(L)' 'MNKLTFIDEIKFNKNDLVNLYNNVGWSSYTNDIDTLIKSIENSLKVISVWDKDELVLGFNFKKY' A
#
# COMPACT_ATOMS: atom_id res chain seq x y z
N MET A 1 -1.70 -11.51 19.51
CA MET A 1 -1.44 -10.51 18.46
C MET A 1 -0.15 -10.90 17.77
N ASN A 2 -0.16 -10.99 16.45
CA ASN A 2 1.07 -11.17 15.69
C ASN A 2 1.94 -9.90 15.80
N LYS A 3 3.24 -10.05 15.55
CA LYS A 3 4.18 -8.92 15.54
C LYS A 3 3.97 -8.12 14.25
N LEU A 4 3.55 -6.87 14.39
CA LEU A 4 3.48 -5.92 13.28
C LEU A 4 4.86 -5.35 12.96
N THR A 5 5.15 -5.19 11.67
CA THR A 5 6.40 -4.58 11.17
C THR A 5 6.08 -3.29 10.44
N PHE A 6 6.81 -2.22 10.78
CA PHE A 6 6.71 -0.92 10.13
C PHE A 6 7.86 -0.76 9.15
N ILE A 7 7.55 -0.37 7.91
CA ILE A 7 8.53 -0.15 6.85
C ILE A 7 8.33 1.25 6.30
N ASP A 8 9.40 2.05 6.30
CA ASP A 8 9.43 3.43 5.81
C ASP A 8 10.09 3.53 4.42
N GLU A 9 9.68 2.64 3.53
CA GLU A 9 10.18 2.49 2.17
C GLU A 9 9.06 1.93 1.27
N ILE A 10 9.16 2.16 -0.05
CA ILE A 10 8.26 1.54 -1.03
C ILE A 10 8.73 0.10 -1.26
N LYS A 11 8.10 -0.87 -0.57
CA LYS A 11 8.50 -2.29 -0.63
C LYS A 11 7.40 -3.25 -1.14
N PHE A 12 6.21 -2.74 -1.45
CA PHE A 12 5.11 -3.56 -1.91
C PHE A 12 5.01 -3.61 -3.43
N ASN A 13 4.46 -4.70 -3.95
CA ASN A 13 4.15 -4.89 -5.36
C ASN A 13 2.65 -4.67 -5.65
N LYS A 14 2.26 -4.79 -6.92
CA LYS A 14 0.88 -4.62 -7.36
C LYS A 14 -0.11 -5.54 -6.64
N ASN A 15 0.24 -6.82 -6.43
CA ASN A 15 -0.63 -7.79 -5.78
C ASN A 15 -0.86 -7.46 -4.31
N ASP A 16 0.16 -6.95 -3.62
CA ASP A 16 0.04 -6.55 -2.21
C ASP A 16 -1.01 -5.44 -2.06
N LEU A 17 -0.99 -4.44 -2.97
CA LEU A 17 -2.01 -3.39 -3.01
C LEU A 17 -3.38 -3.95 -3.38
N VAL A 18 -3.49 -4.75 -4.43
CA VAL A 18 -4.78 -5.35 -4.83
C VAL A 18 -5.40 -6.14 -3.67
N ASN A 19 -4.60 -6.93 -2.96
CA ASN A 19 -5.04 -7.68 -1.79
C ASN A 19 -5.51 -6.76 -0.66
N LEU A 20 -4.72 -5.74 -0.32
CA LEU A 20 -5.08 -4.76 0.72
C LEU A 20 -6.43 -4.08 0.41
N TYR A 21 -6.59 -3.53 -0.80
CA TYR A 21 -7.79 -2.81 -1.20
C TYR A 21 -9.01 -3.73 -1.34
N ASN A 22 -8.84 -4.96 -1.82
CA ASN A 22 -9.92 -5.95 -1.91
C ASN A 22 -10.38 -6.42 -0.52
N ASN A 23 -9.45 -6.59 0.43
CA ASN A 23 -9.77 -7.03 1.80
C ASN A 23 -10.73 -6.05 2.49
N VAL A 24 -10.56 -4.75 2.25
CA VAL A 24 -11.44 -3.69 2.78
C VAL A 24 -12.60 -3.30 1.85
N GLY A 25 -12.81 -4.03 0.75
CA GLY A 25 -13.92 -3.81 -0.19
C GLY A 25 -13.78 -2.55 -1.06
N TRP A 26 -12.59 -1.95 -1.15
CA TRP A 26 -12.30 -0.74 -1.91
C TRP A 26 -11.97 -1.02 -3.38
N SER A 27 -12.83 -1.78 -4.05
CA SER A 27 -12.63 -2.22 -5.43
C SER A 27 -12.51 -1.07 -6.44
N SER A 28 -13.12 0.09 -6.18
CA SER A 28 -13.03 1.27 -7.05
C SER A 28 -11.59 1.75 -7.27
N TYR A 29 -10.69 1.57 -6.30
CA TYR A 29 -9.26 1.92 -6.45
C TYR A 29 -8.46 0.87 -7.21
N THR A 30 -9.01 -0.35 -7.37
CA THR A 30 -8.34 -1.43 -8.11
C THR A 30 -8.62 -1.37 -9.61
N ASN A 31 -9.67 -0.64 -10.04
CA ASN A 31 -10.01 -0.45 -11.46
C ASN A 31 -8.89 0.26 -12.26
N ASP A 32 -8.12 1.14 -11.61
CA ASP A 32 -6.93 1.78 -12.18
C ASP A 32 -5.74 1.69 -11.21
N ILE A 33 -5.42 0.44 -10.85
CA ILE A 33 -4.32 0.11 -9.94
C ILE A 33 -2.95 0.61 -10.45
N ASP A 34 -2.77 0.72 -11.78
CA ASP A 34 -1.51 1.18 -12.35
C ASP A 34 -1.29 2.68 -12.11
N THR A 35 -2.35 3.49 -12.18
CA THR A 35 -2.30 4.90 -11.78
C THR A 35 -2.05 5.04 -10.27
N LEU A 36 -2.66 4.19 -9.45
CA LEU A 36 -2.42 4.18 -8.00
C LEU A 36 -0.94 3.90 -7.69
N ILE A 37 -0.36 2.84 -8.28
CA ILE A 37 1.06 2.48 -8.13
C ILE A 37 1.96 3.64 -8.51
N LYS A 38 1.78 4.22 -9.71
CA LYS A 38 2.55 5.39 -10.14
C LYS A 38 2.45 6.54 -9.16
N SER A 39 1.27 6.76 -8.57
CA SER A 39 1.07 7.86 -7.62
C SER A 39 1.79 7.63 -6.29
N ILE A 40 1.94 6.37 -5.88
CA ILE A 40 2.70 5.95 -4.70
C ILE A 40 4.20 6.06 -4.99
N GLU A 41 4.66 5.58 -6.15
CA GLU A 41 6.07 5.68 -6.58
C GLU A 41 6.56 7.13 -6.63
N ASN A 42 5.67 8.07 -6.98
CA ASN A 42 5.96 9.50 -6.99
C ASN A 42 5.67 10.20 -5.65
N SER A 43 5.38 9.47 -4.58
CA SER A 43 5.18 10.07 -3.25
C SER A 43 6.52 10.39 -2.59
N LEU A 44 6.55 11.46 -1.80
CA LEU A 44 7.75 11.88 -1.07
C LEU A 44 8.20 10.85 -0.04
N LYS A 45 7.23 10.10 0.51
CA LYS A 45 7.42 9.15 1.58
C LYS A 45 6.28 8.14 1.57
N VAL A 46 6.58 6.90 1.93
CA VAL A 46 5.59 5.82 2.08
C VAL A 46 5.90 5.06 3.36
N ILE A 47 4.89 4.96 4.23
CA ILE A 47 4.95 4.16 5.45
C ILE A 47 3.95 3.02 5.30
N SER A 48 4.41 1.78 5.50
CA SER A 48 3.58 0.59 5.43
C SER A 48 3.65 -0.25 6.70
N VAL A 49 2.56 -0.95 6.99
CA VAL A 49 2.45 -1.89 8.11
C VAL A 49 2.20 -3.28 7.57
N TRP A 50 2.95 -4.25 8.10
CA TRP A 50 2.92 -5.64 7.66
C TRP A 50 2.60 -6.57 8.83
N ASP A 51 1.72 -7.54 8.62
CA ASP A 51 1.59 -8.73 9.47
C ASP A 51 2.26 -9.90 8.74
N LYS A 52 3.45 -10.29 9.20
CA LYS A 52 4.36 -11.21 8.49
C LYS A 52 4.65 -10.70 7.08
N ASP A 53 4.11 -11.35 6.06
CA ASP A 53 4.30 -11.04 4.64
C ASP A 53 3.06 -10.39 4.01
N GLU A 54 2.04 -10.08 4.81
CA GLU A 54 0.81 -9.43 4.35
C GLU A 54 0.84 -7.93 4.65
N LEU A 55 0.67 -7.13 3.60
CA LEU A 55 0.49 -5.69 3.71
C LEU A 55 -0.92 -5.40 4.27
N VAL A 56 -1.00 -4.77 5.44
CA VAL A 56 -2.28 -4.47 6.11
C VAL A 56 -2.63 -2.98 6.11
N LEU A 57 -1.67 -2.10 5.83
CA LEU A 57 -1.89 -0.65 5.76
C LEU A 57 -0.76 0.05 5.00
N GLY A 58 -1.11 1.07 4.21
CA GLY A 58 -0.15 1.94 3.53
C GLY A 58 -0.57 3.41 3.59
N PHE A 59 0.37 4.29 3.92
CA PHE A 59 0.22 5.75 3.88
C PHE A 59 1.28 6.36 2.97
N ASN A 60 0.87 7.27 2.11
CA ASN A 60 1.77 7.98 1.20
C ASN A 60 1.61 9.50 1.33
N PHE A 61 2.73 10.22 1.26
CA PHE A 61 2.78 11.68 1.41
C PHE A 61 3.05 12.32 0.05
N LYS A 62 2.17 13.21 -0.40
CA LYS A 62 2.33 13.96 -1.66
C LYS A 62 2.66 15.43 -1.36
N LYS A 63 3.49 16.04 -2.22
CA LYS A 63 3.69 17.49 -2.23
C LYS A 63 2.51 18.10 -2.99
N TYR A 64 1.76 19.00 -2.35
CA TYR A 64 0.71 19.80 -2.99
C TYR A 64 1.31 21.04 -3.65
#